data_AF-D0MHJ5-F1
#
_entry.id   AF-D0MHJ5-F1
#
_cell.length_a   1.000
_cell.length_b   1.000
_cell.length_c   1.000
_cell.angle_alpha   90.00
_cell.angle_beta   90.00
_cell.angle_gamma   90.00
#
_symmetry.space_group_name_H-M   'P 1'
#
loop_
_entity.id
_entity.type
_entity.pdbx_description
1 polymer ?
#
loop_
_entity_poly.entity_id
_entity_poly.type
_entity_poly.pdbx_seq_one_letter_code
_entity_poly.pdbx_strand_id
1 'polypeptide(L)'
;MGLRAIAQEEPWWTAVWKPLLTYRGVEITYLFYAEKDGSYEGVVLRLHNRNDFPVVCRFQVVFRADDGSEEVAWVADTLRAGEMRTGGLSGLFWMPFRDGRSVAELGLRKIRIEALQ
;
A
#
# COMPACT_ATOMS: atom_id res chain seq x y z
N MET A 1 36.52 -24.15 -8.82
CA MET A 1 36.13 -22.78 -9.23
C MET A 1 34.69 -22.56 -8.80
N GLY A 2 34.48 -21.77 -7.74
CA GLY A 2 33.15 -21.51 -7.19
C GLY A 2 32.41 -20.47 -8.03
N LEU A 3 31.18 -20.79 -8.44
CA LEU A 3 30.22 -19.82 -8.97
C LEU A 3 29.90 -18.83 -7.84
N ARG A 4 30.41 -17.60 -7.94
CA ARG A 4 29.89 -16.49 -7.14
C ARG A 4 28.48 -16.21 -7.65
N ALA A 5 27.49 -16.50 -6.82
CA ALA A 5 26.17 -15.93 -7.01
C ALA A 5 26.33 -14.40 -7.00
N ILE A 6 26.08 -13.77 -8.13
CA ILE A 6 25.88 -12.32 -8.18
C ILE A 6 24.58 -12.10 -7.41
N ALA A 7 24.67 -11.52 -6.21
CA ALA A 7 23.48 -11.05 -5.52
C ALA A 7 22.79 -10.09 -6.49
N GLN A 8 21.63 -10.49 -7.00
CA GLN A 8 20.85 -9.63 -7.87
C GLN A 8 20.46 -8.44 -6.99
N GLU A 9 21.10 -7.29 -7.20
CA GLU A 9 20.74 -6.07 -6.50
C GLU A 9 19.25 -5.86 -6.71
N GLU A 10 18.49 -5.76 -5.62
CA GLU A 10 17.06 -5.53 -5.75
C GLU A 10 16.85 -4.28 -6.59
N PRO A 11 15.94 -4.31 -7.57
CA PRO A 11 15.74 -3.16 -8.43
C PRO A 11 15.45 -1.90 -7.61
N TRP A 12 16.04 -0.76 -7.96
CA TRP A 12 15.90 0.49 -7.20
C TRP A 12 14.43 0.89 -6.92
N TRP A 13 13.50 0.46 -7.76
CA TRP A 13 12.06 0.70 -7.60
C TRP A 13 11.37 -0.19 -6.54
N THR A 14 12.03 -1.22 -6.00
CA THR A 14 11.52 -1.93 -4.81
C THR A 14 11.74 -1.10 -3.55
N ALA A 15 12.83 -0.33 -3.49
CA ALA A 15 13.22 0.50 -2.35
C ALA A 15 12.34 1.73 -2.11
N VAL A 16 11.51 2.14 -3.09
CA VAL A 16 10.59 3.29 -2.94
C VAL A 16 9.31 2.96 -2.15
N TRP A 17 9.01 1.67 -1.94
CA TRP A 17 7.85 1.25 -1.17
C TRP A 17 8.15 1.26 0.32
N LYS A 18 7.43 2.11 1.05
CA LYS A 18 7.52 2.19 2.51
C LYS A 18 6.61 1.12 3.14
N PRO A 19 7.06 0.40 4.18
CA PRO A 19 6.20 -0.52 4.91
C PRO A 19 5.13 0.24 5.68
N LEU A 20 3.90 -0.26 5.65
CA LEU A 20 2.79 0.25 6.49
C LEU A 20 2.40 -0.79 7.54
N LEU A 21 2.21 -2.04 7.12
CA LEU A 21 1.82 -3.13 8.00
C LEU A 21 2.15 -4.48 7.37
N THR A 22 2.56 -5.45 8.19
CA THR A 22 2.48 -6.87 7.84
C THR A 22 1.57 -7.55 8.84
N TYR A 23 0.50 -8.19 8.36
CA TYR A 23 -0.50 -8.81 9.23
C TYR A 23 -1.13 -10.02 8.55
N ARG A 24 -1.21 -11.17 9.26
CA ARG A 24 -1.81 -12.42 8.77
C ARG A 24 -1.25 -12.85 7.38
N GLY A 25 0.04 -12.68 7.18
CA GLY A 25 0.72 -13.02 5.93
C GLY A 25 0.44 -12.08 4.76
N VAL A 26 -0.25 -10.95 4.97
CA VAL A 26 -0.38 -9.89 3.96
C VAL A 26 0.53 -8.72 4.31
N GLU A 27 1.39 -8.36 3.38
CA GLU A 27 2.22 -7.15 3.44
C GLU A 27 1.47 -6.00 2.77
N ILE A 28 1.34 -4.88 3.49
CA ILE A 28 0.77 -3.63 3.01
C ILE A 28 1.90 -2.59 3.01
N THR A 29 2.21 -2.11 1.82
CA THR A 29 3.25 -1.10 1.57
C THR A 29 2.65 0.08 0.82
N TYR A 30 3.31 1.22 0.86
CA TYR A 30 2.82 2.43 0.22
C TYR A 30 3.94 3.25 -0.42
N LEU A 31 3.57 4.11 -1.36
CA LEU A 31 4.42 5.20 -1.82
C LEU A 31 3.60 6.48 -1.90
N PHE A 32 4.28 7.59 -1.62
CA PHE A 32 3.78 8.93 -1.92
C PHE A 32 4.28 9.35 -3.30
N TYR A 33 3.43 9.99 -4.08
CA TYR A 33 3.84 10.75 -5.25
C TYR A 33 3.36 12.19 -5.11
N ALA A 34 4.25 13.13 -5.41
CA ALA A 34 3.93 14.54 -5.55
C ALA A 34 4.05 14.88 -7.05
N GLU A 35 2.99 15.43 -7.65
CA GLU A 35 3.08 15.90 -9.04
C GLU A 35 3.99 17.14 -9.12
N LYS A 36 4.83 17.18 -10.15
CA LYS A 36 5.94 18.14 -10.29
C LYS A 36 5.48 19.60 -10.50
N ASP A 37 4.21 19.82 -10.86
CA ASP A 37 3.62 21.13 -11.19
C ASP A 37 2.41 21.53 -10.30
N GLY A 38 2.17 20.84 -9.17
CA GLY A 38 1.19 21.23 -8.11
C GLY A 38 -0.25 20.70 -8.33
N SER A 39 -1.02 20.28 -7.31
CA SER A 39 -1.05 20.72 -5.90
C SER A 39 -1.45 19.60 -4.94
N TYR A 40 -1.36 18.34 -5.37
CA TYR A 40 -1.93 17.21 -4.64
C TYR A 40 -0.91 16.12 -4.44
N GLU A 41 -0.82 15.65 -3.22
CA GLU A 41 -0.13 14.43 -2.90
C GLU A 41 -1.08 13.27 -3.13
N GLY A 42 -0.56 12.21 -3.73
CA GLY A 42 -1.29 10.97 -3.74
C GLY A 42 -0.52 9.81 -3.17
N VAL A 43 -1.33 8.83 -2.79
CA VAL A 43 -0.89 7.64 -2.08
C VAL A 43 -1.26 6.46 -2.94
N VAL A 44 -0.29 5.60 -3.20
CA VAL A 44 -0.53 4.28 -3.78
C VAL A 44 -0.29 3.25 -2.69
N LEU A 45 -1.25 2.34 -2.51
CA LEU A 45 -1.04 1.14 -1.72
C LEU A 45 -0.67 -0.04 -2.61
N ARG A 46 0.11 -0.94 -2.03
CA ARG A 46 0.42 -2.25 -2.57
C ARG A 46 0.14 -3.30 -1.52
N LEU A 47 -0.65 -4.30 -1.90
CA LEU A 47 -0.96 -5.47 -1.10
C LEU A 47 -0.20 -6.66 -1.67
N HIS A 48 0.39 -7.48 -0.81
CA HIS A 48 1.08 -8.69 -1.22
C HIS A 48 0.71 -9.81 -0.25
N ASN A 49 -0.03 -10.80 -0.75
CA ASN A 49 -0.36 -11.99 -0.01
C ASN A 49 0.84 -12.95 -0.04
N ARG A 50 1.56 -13.05 1.07
CA ARG A 50 2.70 -13.96 1.25
C ARG A 50 2.28 -15.38 1.64
N ASN A 51 1.00 -15.60 1.90
CA ASN A 51 0.47 -16.93 2.17
C ASN A 51 0.43 -17.78 0.90
N ASP A 52 0.43 -19.09 1.08
CA ASP A 52 0.22 -20.11 0.05
C ASP A 52 -1.27 -20.42 -0.20
N PHE A 53 -2.18 -19.67 0.45
CA PHE A 53 -3.62 -19.74 0.27
C PHE A 53 -4.23 -18.35 -0.04
N PRO A 54 -5.40 -18.29 -0.71
CA PRO A 54 -6.11 -17.05 -0.95
C PRO A 54 -6.65 -16.42 0.32
N VAL A 55 -6.76 -15.09 0.36
CA VAL A 55 -7.28 -14.31 1.50
C VAL A 55 -8.28 -13.26 1.04
N VAL A 56 -9.23 -12.95 1.91
CA VAL A 56 -10.07 -11.75 1.82
C VAL A 56 -9.52 -10.72 2.79
N CYS A 57 -9.31 -9.50 2.31
CA CYS A 57 -8.82 -8.38 3.10
C CYS A 57 -9.86 -7.24 3.10
N ARG A 58 -10.07 -6.64 4.26
CA ARG A 58 -10.90 -5.46 4.44
C ARG A 58 -10.30 -4.54 5.49
N PHE A 59 -10.12 -3.27 5.16
CA PHE A 59 -9.58 -2.28 6.09
C PHE A 59 -9.95 -0.87 5.65
N GLN A 60 -9.78 0.08 6.56
CA GLN A 60 -9.82 1.50 6.25
C GLN A 60 -8.41 2.04 6.12
N VAL A 61 -8.20 2.87 5.10
CA VAL A 61 -7.02 3.72 4.95
C VAL A 61 -7.41 5.10 5.46
N VAL A 62 -6.60 5.66 6.35
CA VAL A 62 -6.80 6.98 6.94
C VAL A 62 -5.67 7.88 6.49
N PHE A 63 -6.02 9.00 5.88
CA PHE A 63 -5.11 10.05 5.47
C PHE A 63 -5.32 11.23 6.40
N ARG A 64 -4.27 11.69 7.08
CA ARG A 64 -4.35 12.84 7.99
C ARG A 64 -3.52 13.99 7.47
N ALA A 65 -4.08 15.19 7.43
CA ALA A 65 -3.36 16.41 7.11
C ALA A 65 -2.71 17.04 8.37
N ASP A 66 -1.81 18.00 8.17
CA ASP A 66 -1.09 18.69 9.26
C ASP A 66 -2.04 19.45 10.21
N ASP A 67 -3.20 19.90 9.72
CA ASP A 67 -4.23 20.56 10.52
C ASP A 67 -5.06 19.58 11.38
N GLY A 68 -4.79 18.28 11.27
CA GLY A 68 -5.45 17.21 11.99
C GLY A 68 -6.73 16.67 11.34
N SER A 69 -7.15 17.20 10.20
CA SER A 69 -8.29 16.67 9.45
C SER A 69 -7.99 15.29 8.83
N GLU A 70 -9.02 14.43 8.74
CA GLU A 70 -8.92 13.07 8.21
C GLU A 70 -9.79 12.87 6.98
N GLU A 71 -9.24 12.16 5.99
CA GLU A 71 -9.99 11.52 4.90
C GLU A 71 -9.86 10.00 5.01
N VAL A 72 -10.92 9.27 4.68
CA VAL A 72 -10.98 7.82 4.91
C VAL A 72 -11.48 7.09 3.68
N ALA A 73 -10.71 6.09 3.25
CA ALA A 73 -11.10 5.17 2.19
C ALA A 73 -11.26 3.74 2.69
N TRP A 74 -12.16 2.98 2.06
CA TRP A 74 -12.30 1.55 2.30
C TRP A 74 -11.58 0.76 1.23
N VAL A 75 -10.87 -0.29 1.66
CA VAL A 75 -10.37 -1.35 0.80
C VAL A 75 -11.10 -2.63 1.17
N ALA A 76 -11.61 -3.34 0.17
CA ALA A 76 -12.17 -4.67 0.28
C ALA A 76 -11.74 -5.47 -0.94
N ASP A 77 -10.94 -6.50 -0.74
CA ASP A 77 -10.33 -7.24 -1.85
C ASP A 77 -10.08 -8.71 -1.52
N THR A 78 -10.00 -9.53 -2.55
CA THR A 78 -9.58 -10.93 -2.49
C THR A 78 -8.25 -11.09 -3.24
N LEU A 79 -7.26 -11.63 -2.56
CA LEU A 79 -5.92 -11.90 -3.10
C LEU A 79 -5.71 -13.41 -3.19
N ARG A 80 -5.28 -13.91 -4.34
CA ARG A 80 -4.82 -15.30 -4.50
C ARG A 80 -3.54 -15.54 -3.69
N ALA A 81 -3.19 -16.81 -3.52
CA ALA A 81 -1.90 -17.21 -2.94
C ALA A 81 -0.75 -16.53 -3.72
N GLY A 82 0.19 -15.91 -2.99
CA GLY A 82 1.33 -15.19 -3.61
C GLY A 82 0.96 -13.92 -4.39
N GLU A 83 -0.31 -13.51 -4.45
CA GLU A 83 -0.72 -12.39 -5.31
C GLU A 83 -0.23 -11.06 -4.76
N MET A 84 0.33 -10.24 -5.66
CA MET A 84 0.65 -8.84 -5.41
C MET A 84 -0.25 -7.94 -6.23
N ARG A 85 -0.84 -6.94 -5.59
CA ARG A 85 -1.74 -5.97 -6.21
C ARG A 85 -1.34 -4.54 -5.86
N THR A 86 -1.31 -3.69 -6.88
CA THR A 86 -0.91 -2.27 -6.78
C THR A 86 -1.83 -1.42 -7.63
N GLY A 87 -2.08 -0.18 -7.19
CA GLY A 87 -2.46 0.90 -8.09
C GLY A 87 -3.95 1.13 -8.31
N GLY A 88 -4.24 2.12 -9.16
CA GLY A 88 -5.54 2.79 -9.23
C GLY A 88 -6.70 2.01 -9.85
N LEU A 89 -6.43 1.07 -10.76
CA LEU A 89 -7.49 0.19 -11.29
C LEU A 89 -8.01 -0.80 -10.24
N SER A 90 -7.25 -1.01 -9.16
CA SER A 90 -7.65 -1.82 -8.01
C SER A 90 -8.21 -0.97 -6.85
N GLY A 91 -8.46 0.33 -7.07
CA GLY A 91 -8.90 1.23 -6.01
C GLY A 91 -7.85 1.46 -4.92
N LEU A 92 -6.57 1.17 -5.20
CA LEU A 92 -5.45 1.33 -4.26
C LEU A 92 -4.65 2.63 -4.53
N PHE A 93 -5.34 3.66 -5.01
CA PHE A 93 -4.78 4.97 -5.33
C PHE A 93 -5.71 6.06 -4.85
N TRP A 94 -5.16 7.05 -4.17
CA TRP A 94 -5.92 8.19 -3.67
C TRP A 94 -5.17 9.50 -3.88
N MET A 95 -5.96 10.56 -4.02
CA MET A 95 -5.56 11.96 -3.86
C MET A 95 -6.46 12.51 -2.75
N PRO A 96 -6.13 12.27 -1.47
CA PRO A 96 -7.05 12.49 -0.36
C PRO A 96 -7.44 13.97 -0.21
N PHE A 97 -6.50 14.88 -0.47
CA PHE A 97 -6.70 16.31 -0.31
C PHE A 97 -6.56 17.03 -1.63
N ARG A 98 -7.70 17.36 -2.26
CA ARG A 98 -7.77 18.11 -3.53
C ARG A 98 -7.89 19.63 -3.35
N ASP A 99 -7.72 20.12 -2.13
CA ASP A 99 -7.82 21.52 -1.76
C ASP A 99 -6.47 22.15 -1.38
N GLY A 100 -5.37 21.43 -1.62
CA GLY A 100 -4.01 21.90 -1.37
C GLY A 100 -3.44 21.52 0.00
N ARG A 101 -4.20 20.83 0.87
CA ARG A 101 -3.63 20.21 2.07
C ARG A 101 -2.68 19.07 1.67
N SER A 102 -1.63 18.87 2.47
CA SER A 102 -0.66 17.76 2.31
C SER A 102 -0.98 16.63 3.28
N VAL A 103 -0.59 15.41 2.94
CA VAL A 103 -0.71 14.22 3.79
C VAL A 103 0.46 14.16 4.75
N ALA A 104 0.17 14.40 6.03
CA ALA A 104 1.14 14.31 7.11
C ALA A 104 1.31 12.86 7.59
N GLU A 105 0.20 12.13 7.71
CA GLU A 105 0.20 10.75 8.21
C GLU A 105 -0.67 9.84 7.35
N LEU A 106 -0.23 8.57 7.27
CA LEU A 106 -0.98 7.47 6.66
C LEU A 106 -1.16 6.38 7.71
N GLY A 107 -2.40 5.96 7.92
CA GLY A 107 -2.75 4.93 8.88
C GLY A 107 -3.71 3.89 8.33
N LEU A 108 -3.78 2.75 9.02
CA LEU A 108 -4.76 1.70 8.76
C LEU A 108 -5.62 1.46 10.00
N ARG A 109 -6.92 1.23 9.83
CA ARG A 109 -7.80 0.81 10.93
C ARG A 109 -8.87 -0.18 10.47
N LYS A 110 -9.53 -0.81 11.44
CA LYS A 110 -10.57 -1.83 11.22
C LYS A 110 -10.11 -2.98 10.30
N ILE A 111 -8.85 -3.39 10.45
CA ILE A 111 -8.22 -4.40 9.59
C ILE A 111 -8.80 -5.79 9.88
N ARG A 112 -9.25 -6.46 8.83
CA ARG A 112 -9.68 -7.86 8.82
C ARG A 112 -9.05 -8.55 7.63
N ILE A 113 -8.33 -9.65 7.89
CA ILE A 113 -7.69 -10.47 6.88
C ILE A 113 -7.96 -11.92 7.25
N GLU A 114 -8.64 -12.62 6.37
CA GLU A 114 -9.20 -13.95 6.60
C GLU A 114 -8.83 -14.86 5.43
N ALA A 115 -8.50 -16.12 5.71
CA ALA A 115 -8.29 -17.10 4.65
C ALA A 115 -9.62 -17.35 3.92
N LEU A 116 -9.58 -17.39 2.58
CA LEU A 116 -10.72 -17.82 1.78
C LEU A 116 -10.70 -19.35 1.75
N GLN A 117 -11.58 -19.96 2.55
CA GLN A 117 -11.75 -21.42 2.58
C GLN A 117 -12.43 -21.95 1.32
#